data_AF-A0A1R0H8F5-F1
#
_entry.id   AF-A0A1R0H8F5-F1
#
_cell.length_a   1.000
_cell.length_b   1.000
_cell.length_c   1.000
_cell.angle_alpha   90.00
_cell.angle_beta   90.00
_cell.angle_gamma   90.00
#
_symmetry.space_group_name_H-M   'P 1'
#
loop_
_entity.id
_entity.type
_entity.pdbx_description
1 polymer ?
#
loop_
_entity_poly.entity_id
_entity_poly.type
_entity_poly.pdbx_seq_one_letter_code
_entity_poly.pdbx_strand_id
1 'polypeptide(L)'
;MEATIEKVSEYFSNNRNAQFALVAATASALTLSTVFTIQKIRRNERVKEIKKTVSPPEFDIKDFKQFGKKTSTKESIVVNKETRISLSPSENALFAEQLSRNSSFFGQENLEKIKSSFVIVVGAGGVGSWAALMLIRSGVQRIRLVDFDQVTLSSLNRHAVALRSDVGLSKVETMKNRFLDIVPHLKVDARVELISKDNQKELLSGNPDYVLDCIDNIDTKLDLLKYCYDNKIKVISAMGAGMKSDPSRVQISDIGNTFEDPLSRAVRRKMKKMGIENGIEVVYSTEKPGKVQLLSLSESQEEKADEFSVLPDFRVRIVPVLGTMPAIFGMVMATRVLTELGDFPTEPLAIKGRNALYVRLHRDLMHREGTKDKIQAINLTTEEIGYIFEEMWMGKSAISGSVDKLCMVRYYCDKPLGNLNCVCMTKKEAEVHCNLKVNPDTYYDPKIVSFIKSRIEIERLYSSQPDRFP
;
A
#
# COMPACT_ATOMS: atom_id res chain seq x y z
N MET A 1 -43.57 -34.83 -49.35
CA MET A 1 -43.62 -33.35 -49.31
C MET A 1 -44.85 -32.84 -50.06
N GLU A 2 -45.08 -33.28 -51.30
CA GLU A 2 -46.30 -32.95 -52.07
C GLU A 2 -47.61 -33.37 -51.38
N ALA A 3 -47.71 -34.61 -50.92
CA ALA A 3 -48.91 -35.09 -50.18
C ALA A 3 -49.16 -34.36 -48.85
N THR A 4 -48.14 -33.71 -48.28
CA THR A 4 -48.25 -32.91 -47.06
C THR A 4 -48.74 -31.49 -47.39
N ILE A 5 -48.31 -30.95 -48.53
CA ILE A 5 -48.72 -29.64 -49.04
C ILE A 5 -50.19 -29.66 -49.48
N GLU A 6 -50.66 -30.74 -50.12
CA GLU A 6 -52.07 -30.90 -50.50
C GLU A 6 -53.00 -30.92 -49.28
N LYS A 7 -52.68 -31.71 -48.24
CA LYS A 7 -53.48 -31.77 -47.00
C LYS A 7 -53.54 -30.44 -46.26
N VAL A 8 -52.45 -29.67 -46.28
CA VAL A 8 -52.40 -28.34 -45.69
C VAL A 8 -53.25 -27.37 -46.51
N SER A 9 -53.13 -27.41 -47.84
CA SER A 9 -53.95 -26.59 -48.75
C SER A 9 -55.45 -26.86 -48.59
N GLU A 10 -55.84 -28.12 -48.44
CA GLU A 10 -57.24 -28.53 -48.25
C GLU A 10 -57.79 -28.12 -46.87
N TYR A 11 -56.95 -28.11 -45.84
CA TYR A 11 -57.32 -27.61 -44.51
C TYR A 11 -57.55 -26.09 -44.51
N PHE A 12 -56.70 -25.33 -45.19
CA PHE A 12 -56.85 -23.88 -45.33
C PHE A 12 -57.96 -23.50 -46.31
N SER A 13 -58.31 -24.31 -47.31
CA SER A 13 -59.44 -24.02 -48.21
C SER A 13 -60.80 -24.22 -47.53
N ASN A 14 -60.93 -25.20 -46.63
CA ASN A 14 -62.20 -25.56 -46.00
C ASN A 14 -62.51 -24.81 -44.69
N ASN A 15 -61.53 -24.18 -44.04
CA ASN A 15 -61.73 -23.50 -42.77
C ASN A 15 -61.54 -21.98 -42.87
N ARG A 16 -62.66 -21.25 -42.88
CA ARG A 16 -62.71 -19.78 -43.03
C ARG A 16 -61.92 -19.05 -41.93
N ASN A 17 -61.89 -19.58 -40.70
CA ASN A 17 -61.10 -19.00 -39.61
C ASN A 17 -59.58 -19.21 -39.82
N ALA A 18 -59.18 -20.34 -40.41
CA ALA A 18 -57.79 -20.61 -40.75
C ALA A 18 -57.30 -19.69 -41.88
N GLN A 19 -58.16 -19.35 -42.85
CA GLN A 19 -57.86 -18.36 -43.89
C GLN A 19 -57.63 -16.97 -43.29
N PHE A 20 -58.50 -16.51 -42.38
CA PHE A 20 -58.32 -15.23 -41.71
C PHE A 20 -57.03 -15.18 -40.87
N ALA A 21 -56.70 -16.27 -40.16
CA ALA A 21 -55.46 -16.37 -39.41
C ALA A 21 -54.21 -16.34 -40.32
N LEU A 22 -54.25 -17.01 -41.47
CA LEU A 22 -53.16 -17.00 -42.45
C LEU A 22 -52.98 -15.60 -43.06
N VAL A 23 -54.07 -14.91 -43.41
CA VAL A 23 -54.04 -13.55 -43.94
C VAL A 23 -53.50 -12.56 -42.89
N ALA A 24 -53.92 -12.69 -41.63
CA ALA A 24 -53.41 -11.85 -40.55
C ALA A 24 -51.91 -12.10 -40.27
N ALA A 25 -51.47 -13.36 -40.28
CA ALA A 25 -50.08 -13.73 -40.07
C ALA A 25 -49.18 -13.23 -41.21
N THR A 26 -49.62 -13.38 -42.46
CA THR A 26 -48.90 -12.90 -43.65
C THR A 26 -48.82 -11.38 -43.71
N ALA A 27 -49.92 -10.67 -43.39
CA ALA A 27 -49.91 -9.21 -43.29
C ALA A 27 -48.99 -8.70 -42.16
N SER A 28 -48.98 -9.38 -41.02
CA SER A 28 -48.09 -9.04 -39.89
C SER A 28 -46.61 -9.30 -40.23
N ALA A 29 -46.31 -10.40 -40.93
CA ALA A 29 -44.96 -10.70 -41.38
C ALA A 29 -44.46 -9.68 -42.43
N LEU A 30 -45.31 -9.27 -43.36
CA LEU A 30 -44.99 -8.26 -44.38
C LEU A 30 -44.74 -6.88 -43.76
N THR A 31 -45.56 -6.49 -42.78
CA THR A 31 -45.39 -5.20 -42.07
C THR A 31 -44.12 -5.20 -41.22
N LEU A 32 -43.81 -6.27 -40.49
CA LEU A 32 -42.54 -6.39 -39.77
C LEU A 32 -41.34 -6.36 -40.71
N SER A 33 -41.37 -7.11 -41.82
CA SER A 33 -40.29 -7.15 -42.80
C SER A 33 -40.02 -5.78 -43.42
N THR A 34 -41.08 -5.04 -43.78
CA THR A 34 -40.95 -3.68 -44.32
C THR A 34 -40.40 -2.71 -43.29
N VAL A 35 -40.84 -2.75 -42.03
CA VAL A 35 -40.30 -1.93 -40.94
C VAL A 35 -38.82 -2.21 -40.71
N PHE A 36 -38.41 -3.48 -40.61
CA PHE A 36 -37.00 -3.84 -40.43
C PHE A 36 -36.13 -3.43 -41.62
N THR A 37 -36.66 -3.54 -42.84
CA THR A 37 -35.96 -3.10 -44.06
C THR A 37 -35.76 -1.58 -44.06
N ILE A 38 -36.79 -0.82 -43.72
CA ILE A 38 -36.70 0.66 -43.61
C ILE A 38 -35.72 1.07 -42.50
N GLN A 39 -35.76 0.40 -41.33
CA GLN A 39 -34.80 0.66 -40.26
C GLN A 39 -33.36 0.37 -40.67
N LYS A 40 -33.13 -0.73 -41.42
CA LYS A 40 -31.80 -1.10 -41.94
C LYS A 40 -31.28 -0.08 -42.96
N ILE A 41 -32.14 0.41 -43.84
CA ILE A 41 -31.80 1.47 -44.82
C ILE A 41 -31.45 2.77 -44.09
N ARG A 42 -32.30 3.24 -43.18
CA ARG A 42 -32.03 4.47 -42.39
C ARG A 42 -30.75 4.37 -41.57
N ARG A 43 -30.44 3.20 -41.01
CA ARG A 43 -29.18 2.95 -40.29
C ARG A 43 -27.98 3.05 -41.22
N ASN A 44 -28.07 2.49 -42.43
CA ASN A 44 -26.99 2.57 -43.42
C ASN A 44 -26.75 4.00 -43.90
N GLU A 45 -27.81 4.79 -44.06
CA GLU A 45 -27.71 6.22 -44.41
C GLU A 45 -27.05 7.03 -43.29
N ARG A 46 -27.48 6.86 -42.02
CA ARG A 46 -26.80 7.50 -40.87
C ARG A 46 -25.32 7.13 -40.77
N VAL A 47 -24.97 5.86 -41.02
CA VAL A 47 -23.56 5.43 -41.01
C VAL A 47 -22.79 6.08 -42.17
N LYS A 48 -23.40 6.26 -43.34
CA LYS A 48 -22.78 6.99 -44.46
C LYS A 48 -22.60 8.47 -44.14
N GLU A 49 -23.56 9.12 -43.50
CA GLU A 49 -23.43 10.51 -43.03
C GLU A 49 -22.33 10.66 -41.99
N ILE A 50 -22.30 9.79 -40.96
CA ILE A 50 -21.25 9.78 -39.94
C ILE A 50 -19.87 9.58 -40.59
N LYS A 51 -19.75 8.67 -41.56
CA LYS A 51 -18.50 8.45 -42.32
C LYS A 51 -18.10 9.64 -43.19
N LYS A 52 -19.05 10.48 -43.63
CA LYS A 52 -18.74 11.73 -44.37
C LYS A 52 -18.35 12.86 -43.43
N THR A 53 -18.90 12.92 -42.21
CA THR A 53 -18.57 13.93 -41.20
C THR A 53 -17.28 13.61 -40.44
N VAL A 54 -16.87 12.34 -40.43
CA VAL A 54 -15.60 11.89 -39.84
C VAL A 54 -14.61 11.67 -40.97
N SER A 55 -13.83 12.70 -41.31
CA SER A 55 -12.56 12.48 -42.01
C SER A 55 -11.61 11.78 -41.03
N PRO A 56 -11.19 10.53 -41.27
CA PRO A 56 -10.10 9.97 -40.50
C PRO A 56 -8.84 10.79 -40.81
N PRO A 57 -7.94 11.02 -39.84
CA PRO A 57 -6.63 11.56 -40.16
C PRO A 57 -5.95 10.59 -41.13
N GLU A 58 -5.30 11.12 -42.17
CA GLU A 58 -4.40 10.31 -43.00
C GLU A 58 -3.25 9.83 -42.13
N PHE A 59 -3.31 8.58 -41.69
CA PHE A 59 -2.20 7.92 -41.01
C PHE A 59 -1.43 7.08 -42.02
N ASP A 60 -0.15 7.36 -42.17
CA ASP A 60 0.74 6.52 -42.96
C ASP A 60 1.00 5.21 -42.20
N ILE A 61 0.50 4.10 -42.74
CA ILE A 61 0.63 2.75 -42.16
C ILE A 61 2.12 2.34 -42.06
N LYS A 62 3.03 3.03 -42.76
CA LYS A 62 4.47 2.75 -42.72
C LYS A 62 5.22 3.52 -41.63
N ASP A 63 4.59 4.49 -40.96
CA ASP A 63 5.22 5.28 -39.90
C ASP A 63 4.46 5.14 -38.57
N PHE A 64 4.79 4.06 -37.84
CA PHE A 64 4.21 3.76 -36.53
C PHE A 64 4.45 4.85 -35.47
N LYS A 65 5.33 5.84 -35.71
CA LYS A 65 5.53 6.98 -34.80
C LYS A 65 4.33 7.93 -34.75
N GLN A 66 3.36 7.78 -35.67
CA GLN A 66 2.17 8.63 -35.77
C GLN A 66 1.03 8.15 -34.85
N PHE A 67 1.00 6.86 -34.49
CA PHE A 67 0.04 6.32 -33.54
C PHE A 67 0.50 6.62 -32.10
N GLY A 68 -0.16 7.59 -31.45
CA GLY A 68 0.13 7.98 -30.06
C GLY A 68 0.44 9.46 -29.86
N LYS A 69 0.59 10.25 -30.92
CA LYS A 69 0.62 11.71 -30.82
C LYS A 69 -0.80 12.26 -30.64
N LYS A 70 -1.32 12.22 -29.40
CA LYS A 70 -2.09 13.38 -28.94
C LYS A 70 -1.11 14.55 -28.95
N THR A 71 -1.46 15.61 -29.66
CA THR A 71 -0.74 16.88 -29.73
C THR A 71 -0.74 17.54 -28.34
N SER A 72 0.06 17.03 -27.41
CA SER A 72 0.56 17.81 -26.29
C SER A 72 1.95 18.28 -26.70
N THR A 73 2.09 19.56 -26.97
CA THR A 73 3.38 20.23 -26.87
C THR A 73 4.04 19.78 -25.56
N LYS A 74 5.14 19.02 -25.67
CA LYS A 74 5.95 18.56 -24.54
C LYS A 74 6.67 19.77 -23.94
N GLU A 75 5.95 20.63 -23.25
CA GLU A 75 6.56 21.32 -22.11
C GLU A 75 6.38 20.38 -20.93
N SER A 76 7.46 19.69 -20.56
CA SER A 76 7.52 18.96 -19.30
C SER A 76 7.36 20.00 -18.18
N ILE A 77 6.16 20.09 -17.62
CA ILE A 77 5.89 20.96 -16.47
C ILE A 77 6.74 20.42 -15.32
N VAL A 78 7.84 21.11 -15.01
CA VAL A 78 8.66 20.80 -13.84
C VAL A 78 7.88 21.23 -12.61
N VAL A 79 7.32 20.25 -11.89
CA VAL A 79 6.64 20.48 -10.60
C VAL A 79 7.66 20.37 -9.47
N ASN A 80 7.65 21.33 -8.58
CA ASN A 80 8.45 21.40 -7.36
C ASN A 80 7.62 22.03 -6.23
N LYS A 81 8.18 22.08 -5.02
CA LYS A 81 7.51 22.66 -3.85
C LYS A 81 7.03 24.10 -4.06
N GLU A 82 7.77 24.90 -4.84
CA GLU A 82 7.48 26.31 -5.09
C GLU A 82 6.43 26.55 -6.19
N THR A 83 5.98 25.49 -6.87
CA THR A 83 5.03 25.59 -7.99
C THR A 83 3.73 26.24 -7.51
N ARG A 84 3.35 27.38 -8.11
CA ARG A 84 2.14 28.12 -7.72
C ARG A 84 0.89 27.47 -8.28
N ILE A 85 -0.18 27.48 -7.48
CA ILE A 85 -1.50 26.99 -7.86
C ILE A 85 -2.48 28.12 -7.59
N SER A 86 -3.12 28.60 -8.66
CA SER A 86 -4.15 29.64 -8.60
C SER A 86 -5.48 29.01 -8.97
N LEU A 87 -6.47 29.19 -8.11
CA LEU A 87 -7.83 28.70 -8.30
C LEU A 87 -8.79 29.87 -8.40
N SER A 88 -9.79 29.76 -9.26
CA SER A 88 -10.93 30.67 -9.23
C SER A 88 -11.69 30.54 -7.90
N PRO A 89 -12.46 31.56 -7.49
CA PRO A 89 -13.29 31.48 -6.27
C PRO A 89 -14.23 30.27 -6.26
N SER A 90 -14.81 29.92 -7.40
CA SER A 90 -15.67 28.74 -7.58
C SER A 90 -14.92 27.43 -7.39
N GLU A 91 -13.73 27.28 -7.98
CA GLU A 91 -12.91 26.08 -7.83
C GLU A 91 -12.44 25.90 -6.39
N ASN A 92 -12.07 27.01 -5.74
CA ASN A 92 -11.74 27.01 -4.31
C ASN A 92 -12.90 26.52 -3.46
N ALA A 93 -14.12 27.00 -3.70
CA ALA A 93 -15.31 26.57 -2.95
C ALA A 93 -15.61 25.07 -3.16
N LEU A 94 -15.54 24.58 -4.39
CA LEU A 94 -15.75 23.16 -4.71
C LEU A 94 -14.69 22.28 -4.06
N PHE A 95 -13.42 22.69 -4.12
CA PHE A 95 -12.33 21.92 -3.52
C PHE A 95 -12.37 21.96 -1.99
N ALA A 96 -12.77 23.08 -1.39
CA ALA A 96 -13.02 23.18 0.04
C ALA A 96 -14.15 22.23 0.47
N GLU A 97 -15.25 22.17 -0.28
CA GLU A 97 -16.32 21.20 0.01
C GLU A 97 -15.83 19.76 -0.13
N GLN A 98 -15.09 19.44 -1.19
CA GLN A 98 -14.48 18.12 -1.38
C GLN A 98 -13.58 17.71 -0.21
N LEU A 99 -12.86 18.67 0.41
CA LEU A 99 -11.97 18.43 1.54
C LEU A 99 -12.58 18.68 2.92
N SER A 100 -13.86 19.02 3.02
CA SER A 100 -14.53 19.35 4.30
C SER A 100 -14.33 18.31 5.41
N ARG A 101 -14.29 17.01 5.07
CA ARG A 101 -14.08 15.92 6.02
C ARG A 101 -12.61 15.83 6.46
N ASN A 102 -11.67 16.10 5.56
CA ASN A 102 -10.25 16.24 5.89
C ASN A 102 -10.01 17.48 6.76
N SER A 103 -10.68 18.60 6.47
CA SER A 103 -10.60 19.83 7.28
C SER A 103 -11.12 19.59 8.70
N SER A 104 -12.22 18.85 8.84
CA SER A 104 -12.76 18.47 10.15
C SER A 104 -11.82 17.55 10.95
N PHE A 105 -11.02 16.72 10.26
CA PHE A 105 -10.08 15.79 10.89
C PHE A 105 -8.76 16.45 11.28
N PHE A 106 -8.11 17.15 10.34
CA PHE A 106 -6.79 17.74 10.55
C PHE A 106 -6.83 19.14 11.16
N GLY A 107 -7.96 19.85 11.02
CA GLY A 107 -8.03 21.30 11.20
C GLY A 107 -7.52 22.05 9.96
N GLN A 108 -7.93 23.32 9.82
CA GLN A 108 -7.62 24.09 8.62
C GLN A 108 -6.12 24.34 8.43
N GLU A 109 -5.40 24.67 9.50
CA GLU A 109 -3.95 24.96 9.45
C GLU A 109 -3.15 23.77 8.90
N ASN A 110 -3.38 22.59 9.46
CA ASN A 110 -2.69 21.36 9.08
C ASN A 110 -3.09 20.89 7.68
N LEU A 111 -4.36 21.09 7.29
CA LEU A 111 -4.79 20.82 5.92
C LEU A 111 -4.10 21.73 4.89
N GLU A 112 -3.85 23.00 5.22
CA GLU A 112 -3.07 23.89 4.33
C GLU A 112 -1.62 23.41 4.17
N LYS A 113 -1.00 22.86 5.22
CA LYS A 113 0.33 22.21 5.10
C LYS A 113 0.27 21.05 4.09
N ILE A 114 -0.72 20.16 4.21
CA ILE A 114 -0.94 19.06 3.26
C ILE A 114 -1.13 19.60 1.82
N LYS A 115 -1.96 20.62 1.63
CA LYS A 115 -2.20 21.22 0.29
C LYS A 115 -0.93 21.85 -0.30
N SER A 116 -0.09 22.44 0.54
CA SER A 116 1.17 23.06 0.11
C SER A 116 2.28 22.05 -0.20
N SER A 117 2.16 20.81 0.27
CA SER A 117 3.20 19.79 0.14
C SER A 117 3.50 19.39 -1.31
N PHE A 118 4.75 18.98 -1.54
CA PHE A 118 5.19 18.31 -2.76
C PHE A 118 5.66 16.89 -2.44
N VAL A 119 5.03 15.91 -3.07
CA VAL A 119 5.33 14.48 -2.87
C VAL A 119 5.80 13.82 -4.16
N ILE A 120 6.71 12.86 -4.03
CA ILE A 120 7.18 12.06 -5.16
C ILE A 120 6.80 10.61 -4.90
N VAL A 121 6.17 9.97 -5.87
CA VAL A 121 5.83 8.53 -5.83
C VAL A 121 6.64 7.81 -6.90
N VAL A 122 7.51 6.90 -6.46
CA VAL A 122 8.37 6.10 -7.34
C VAL A 122 7.81 4.69 -7.42
N GLY A 123 7.37 4.30 -8.61
CA GLY A 123 6.58 3.09 -8.87
C GLY A 123 5.08 3.38 -8.89
N ALA A 124 4.46 3.21 -10.06
CA ALA A 124 3.04 3.37 -10.36
C ALA A 124 2.30 2.03 -10.40
N GLY A 125 2.76 1.03 -9.65
CA GLY A 125 2.15 -0.30 -9.57
C GLY A 125 0.92 -0.37 -8.66
N GLY A 126 0.62 -1.59 -8.16
CA GLY A 126 -0.52 -1.83 -7.27
C GLY A 126 -0.43 -1.17 -5.89
N VAL A 127 0.75 -0.67 -5.48
CA VAL A 127 0.91 0.09 -4.23
C VAL A 127 0.87 1.59 -4.51
N GLY A 128 1.77 2.07 -5.37
CA GLY A 128 1.93 3.50 -5.63
C GLY A 128 0.73 4.15 -6.31
N SER A 129 0.00 3.42 -7.17
CA SER A 129 -1.23 3.97 -7.78
C SER A 129 -2.32 4.28 -6.73
N TRP A 130 -2.47 3.43 -5.71
CA TRP A 130 -3.41 3.65 -4.61
C TRP A 130 -2.92 4.74 -3.66
N ALA A 131 -1.63 4.73 -3.31
CA ALA A 131 -1.03 5.74 -2.46
C ALA A 131 -1.20 7.14 -3.07
N ALA A 132 -0.77 7.32 -4.32
CA ALA A 132 -0.90 8.59 -5.04
C ALA A 132 -2.35 9.06 -5.17
N LEU A 133 -3.28 8.13 -5.48
CA LEU A 133 -4.70 8.46 -5.58
C LEU A 133 -5.27 9.00 -4.26
N MET A 134 -4.93 8.40 -3.12
CA MET A 134 -5.42 8.88 -1.82
C MET A 134 -4.75 10.19 -1.38
N LEU A 135 -3.47 10.39 -1.70
CA LEU A 135 -2.77 11.65 -1.41
C LEU A 135 -3.48 12.83 -2.08
N ILE A 136 -3.76 12.73 -3.38
CA ILE A 136 -4.41 13.83 -4.12
C ILE A 136 -5.85 14.07 -3.66
N ARG A 137 -6.58 13.00 -3.30
CA ARG A 137 -7.96 13.10 -2.80
C ARG A 137 -8.03 13.73 -1.40
N SER A 138 -6.94 13.67 -0.66
CA SER A 138 -6.82 14.20 0.70
C SER A 138 -6.19 15.59 0.75
N GLY A 139 -5.88 16.17 -0.42
CA GLY A 139 -5.53 17.58 -0.54
C GLY A 139 -4.15 17.85 -1.12
N VAL A 140 -3.27 16.87 -1.28
CA VAL A 140 -1.94 17.08 -1.88
C VAL A 140 -2.08 17.62 -3.30
N GLN A 141 -1.51 18.79 -3.57
CA GLN A 141 -1.72 19.49 -4.85
C GLN A 141 -0.53 19.41 -5.82
N ARG A 142 0.63 18.96 -5.35
CA ARG A 142 1.85 18.82 -6.16
C ARG A 142 2.38 17.41 -6.02
N ILE A 143 2.45 16.70 -7.15
CA ILE A 143 2.90 15.31 -7.16
C ILE A 143 3.80 15.05 -8.37
N ARG A 144 4.90 14.35 -8.14
CA ARG A 144 5.68 13.73 -9.22
C ARG A 144 5.48 12.22 -9.19
N LEU A 145 5.23 11.63 -10.35
CA LEU A 145 5.09 10.20 -10.56
C LEU A 145 6.26 9.72 -11.40
N VAL A 146 6.97 8.68 -10.94
CA VAL A 146 8.13 8.12 -11.64
C VAL A 146 7.89 6.63 -11.87
N ASP A 147 7.67 6.23 -13.11
CA ASP A 147 7.59 4.82 -13.52
C ASP A 147 7.78 4.72 -15.05
N PHE A 148 8.57 3.77 -15.51
CA PHE A 148 8.84 3.53 -16.93
C PHE A 148 7.85 2.55 -17.59
N ASP A 149 7.10 1.80 -16.79
CA ASP A 149 6.23 0.73 -17.26
C ASP A 149 4.97 1.25 -17.97
N GLN A 150 4.41 0.37 -18.79
CA GLN A 150 3.09 0.50 -19.37
C GLN A 150 2.04 -0.31 -18.60
N VAL A 151 0.78 0.08 -18.74
CA VAL A 151 -0.36 -0.67 -18.23
C VAL A 151 -0.49 -1.99 -19.00
N THR A 152 -0.48 -3.10 -18.28
CA THR A 152 -0.73 -4.43 -18.83
C THR A 152 -2.11 -4.96 -18.41
N LEU A 153 -2.65 -5.96 -19.11
CA LEU A 153 -3.88 -6.63 -18.67
C LEU A 153 -3.74 -7.21 -17.25
N SER A 154 -2.57 -7.75 -16.92
CA SER A 154 -2.29 -8.28 -15.58
C SER A 154 -2.14 -7.19 -14.52
N SER A 155 -1.98 -5.92 -14.90
CA SER A 155 -1.98 -4.79 -13.95
C SER A 155 -3.39 -4.47 -13.42
N LEU A 156 -4.43 -4.76 -14.20
CA LEU A 156 -5.81 -4.35 -13.92
C LEU A 156 -6.42 -5.04 -12.69
N ASN A 157 -5.82 -6.12 -12.19
CA ASN A 157 -6.29 -6.78 -10.96
C ASN A 157 -5.95 -6.00 -9.68
N ARG A 158 -5.06 -4.99 -9.76
CA ARG A 158 -4.52 -4.29 -8.58
C ARG A 158 -4.22 -2.80 -8.77
N HIS A 159 -4.07 -2.31 -9.99
CA HIS A 159 -3.80 -0.91 -10.26
C HIS A 159 -5.05 -0.04 -9.99
N ALA A 160 -4.90 1.07 -9.27
CA ALA A 160 -6.04 1.83 -8.73
C ALA A 160 -6.95 2.48 -9.79
N VAL A 161 -6.35 3.00 -10.87
CA VAL A 161 -7.03 3.91 -11.82
C VAL A 161 -6.97 3.47 -13.29
N ALA A 162 -6.29 2.36 -13.58
CA ALA A 162 -6.09 1.92 -14.95
C ALA A 162 -7.31 1.13 -15.43
N LEU A 163 -7.72 1.39 -16.66
CA LEU A 163 -8.84 0.72 -17.33
C LEU A 163 -8.34 -0.19 -18.44
N ARG A 164 -9.25 -1.03 -18.98
CA ARG A 164 -8.96 -1.88 -20.14
C ARG A 164 -8.56 -1.07 -21.38
N SER A 165 -9.06 0.15 -21.52
CA SER A 165 -8.69 1.08 -22.59
C SER A 165 -7.26 1.59 -22.49
N ASP A 166 -6.65 1.51 -21.31
CA ASP A 166 -5.35 2.11 -21.03
C ASP A 166 -4.20 1.12 -21.24
N VAL A 167 -4.52 -0.13 -21.56
CA VAL A 167 -3.52 -1.18 -21.83
C VAL A 167 -2.59 -0.76 -22.97
N GLY A 168 -1.29 -0.82 -22.73
CA GLY A 168 -0.23 -0.35 -23.64
C GLY A 168 0.13 1.13 -23.49
N LEU A 169 -0.57 1.90 -22.64
CA LEU A 169 -0.20 3.27 -22.31
C LEU A 169 0.72 3.32 -21.08
N SER A 170 1.52 4.38 -20.96
CA SER A 170 2.35 4.61 -19.77
C SER A 170 1.48 4.68 -18.51
N LYS A 171 1.93 4.03 -17.42
CA LYS A 171 1.22 4.05 -16.14
C LYS A 171 1.13 5.47 -15.55
N VAL A 172 2.24 6.22 -15.56
CA VAL A 172 2.26 7.58 -14.98
C VAL A 172 1.41 8.57 -15.77
N GLU A 173 1.37 8.47 -17.10
CA GLU A 173 0.49 9.32 -17.92
C GLU A 173 -0.99 8.94 -17.74
N THR A 174 -1.28 7.64 -17.63
CA THR A 174 -2.64 7.16 -17.31
C THR A 174 -3.10 7.70 -15.96
N MET A 175 -2.23 7.64 -14.94
CA MET A 175 -2.51 8.21 -13.62
C MET A 175 -2.71 9.72 -13.69
N LYS A 176 -1.82 10.46 -14.36
CA LYS A 176 -1.93 11.91 -14.54
C LYS A 176 -3.28 12.30 -15.13
N ASN A 177 -3.69 11.66 -16.22
CA ASN A 177 -4.98 11.94 -16.84
C ASN A 177 -6.14 11.70 -15.87
N ARG A 178 -6.15 10.55 -15.16
CA ARG A 178 -7.21 10.26 -14.19
C ARG A 178 -7.19 11.22 -12.99
N PHE A 179 -6.01 11.65 -12.57
CA PHE A 179 -5.85 12.56 -11.45
C PHE A 179 -6.41 13.94 -11.78
N LEU A 180 -6.20 14.42 -13.01
CA LEU A 180 -6.78 15.68 -13.49
C LEU A 180 -8.30 15.59 -13.66
N ASP A 181 -8.87 14.41 -13.93
CA ASP A 181 -10.33 14.21 -13.86
C ASP A 181 -10.89 14.37 -12.43
N ILE A 182 -10.07 14.09 -11.40
CA ILE A 182 -10.48 14.11 -9.99
C ILE A 182 -10.19 15.48 -9.34
N VAL A 183 -9.03 16.06 -9.64
CA VAL A 183 -8.54 17.33 -9.11
C VAL A 183 -7.95 18.13 -10.29
N PRO A 184 -8.78 18.92 -11.02
CA PRO A 184 -8.38 19.56 -12.27
C PRO A 184 -7.17 20.50 -12.17
N HIS A 185 -6.98 21.13 -11.02
CA HIS A 185 -5.89 22.07 -10.77
C HIS A 185 -4.59 21.43 -10.26
N LEU A 186 -4.59 20.10 -10.06
CA LEU A 186 -3.45 19.36 -9.57
C LEU A 186 -2.22 19.56 -10.46
N LYS A 187 -1.05 19.75 -9.86
CA LYS A 187 0.23 19.81 -10.56
C LYS A 187 0.87 18.44 -10.55
N VAL A 188 0.79 17.75 -11.68
CA VAL A 188 1.34 16.40 -11.87
C VAL A 188 2.54 16.45 -12.83
N ASP A 189 3.70 16.09 -12.32
CA ASP A 189 4.90 15.81 -13.13
C ASP A 189 5.00 14.30 -13.37
N ALA A 190 4.69 13.85 -14.59
CA ALA A 190 4.75 12.45 -14.96
C ALA A 190 6.08 12.15 -15.66
N ARG A 191 6.92 11.34 -15.02
CA ARG A 191 8.25 10.93 -15.52
C ARG A 191 8.22 9.48 -15.94
N VAL A 192 8.20 9.26 -17.25
CA VAL A 192 8.23 7.92 -17.87
C VAL A 192 9.68 7.42 -17.91
N GLU A 193 10.26 7.20 -16.73
CA GLU A 193 11.68 6.93 -16.54
C GLU A 193 11.90 5.88 -15.44
N LEU A 194 12.93 5.04 -15.62
CA LEU A 194 13.41 4.14 -14.58
C LEU A 194 14.41 4.92 -13.72
N ILE A 195 14.19 4.93 -12.41
CA ILE A 195 15.14 5.55 -11.50
C ILE A 195 16.44 4.73 -11.45
N SER A 196 17.57 5.42 -11.45
CA SER A 196 18.92 4.87 -11.39
C SER A 196 19.83 5.80 -10.59
N LYS A 197 21.05 5.35 -10.30
CA LYS A 197 22.05 6.19 -9.61
C LYS A 197 22.37 7.49 -10.35
N ASP A 198 22.28 7.45 -11.68
CA ASP A 198 22.69 8.56 -12.54
C ASP A 198 21.62 9.65 -12.64
N ASN A 199 20.33 9.27 -12.59
CA ASN A 199 19.21 10.21 -12.74
C ASN A 199 18.44 10.51 -11.45
N GLN A 200 18.65 9.77 -10.35
CA GLN A 200 17.91 9.98 -9.09
C GLN A 200 18.02 11.41 -8.54
N LYS A 201 19.17 12.09 -8.76
CA LYS A 201 19.35 13.48 -8.36
C LYS A 201 18.38 14.43 -9.08
N GLU A 202 18.14 14.18 -10.37
CA GLU A 202 17.17 14.96 -11.15
C GLU A 202 15.75 14.58 -10.76
N LEU A 203 15.44 13.28 -10.74
CA LEU A 203 14.09 12.78 -10.48
C LEU A 203 13.57 13.14 -9.08
N LEU A 204 14.45 13.24 -8.10
CA LEU A 204 14.13 13.60 -6.71
C LEU A 204 14.36 15.09 -6.41
N SER A 205 14.67 15.90 -7.43
CA SER A 205 14.85 17.35 -7.29
C SER A 205 13.52 18.08 -7.01
N GLY A 206 13.61 19.35 -6.61
CA GLY A 206 12.43 20.20 -6.34
C GLY A 206 11.99 20.22 -4.88
N ASN A 207 12.87 19.79 -3.97
CA ASN A 207 12.70 19.81 -2.51
C ASN A 207 11.41 19.12 -2.04
N PRO A 208 11.25 17.82 -2.31
CA PRO A 208 10.05 17.09 -1.90
C PRO A 208 9.94 17.02 -0.38
N ASP A 209 8.71 17.21 0.12
CA ASP A 209 8.38 17.02 1.53
C ASP A 209 8.34 15.54 1.89
N TYR A 210 8.04 14.68 0.91
CA TYR A 210 8.00 13.23 1.11
C TYR A 210 8.27 12.46 -0.20
N VAL A 211 8.96 11.33 -0.08
CA VAL A 211 9.12 10.34 -1.15
C VAL A 211 8.47 9.02 -0.74
N LEU A 212 7.65 8.46 -1.62
CA LEU A 212 7.06 7.14 -1.46
C LEU A 212 7.76 6.17 -2.41
N ASP A 213 8.46 5.19 -1.85
CA ASP A 213 9.07 4.12 -2.60
C ASP A 213 8.10 2.93 -2.72
N CYS A 214 7.62 2.70 -3.94
CA CYS A 214 6.74 1.60 -4.32
C CYS A 214 7.39 0.68 -5.36
N ILE A 215 8.73 0.66 -5.43
CA ILE A 215 9.51 -0.18 -6.35
C ILE A 215 9.49 -1.64 -5.88
N ASP A 216 9.48 -2.59 -6.82
CA ASP A 216 9.56 -4.02 -6.55
C ASP A 216 11.00 -4.58 -6.68
N ASN A 217 11.82 -4.01 -7.57
CA ASN A 217 13.23 -4.35 -7.73
C ASN A 217 14.07 -3.93 -6.50
N ILE A 218 14.80 -4.89 -5.93
CA ILE A 218 15.59 -4.70 -4.70
C ILE A 218 16.74 -3.69 -4.90
N ASP A 219 17.49 -3.79 -5.99
CA ASP A 219 18.70 -2.98 -6.15
C ASP A 219 18.35 -1.51 -6.43
N THR A 220 17.36 -1.30 -7.29
CA THR A 220 16.81 0.05 -7.57
C THR A 220 16.22 0.68 -6.30
N LYS A 221 15.50 -0.11 -5.50
CA LYS A 221 14.97 0.30 -4.19
C LYS A 221 16.09 0.74 -3.25
N LEU A 222 17.17 -0.02 -3.16
CA LEU A 222 18.29 0.32 -2.26
C LEU A 222 18.98 1.61 -2.66
N ASP A 223 19.17 1.83 -3.96
CA ASP A 223 19.78 3.07 -4.46
C ASP A 223 18.93 4.30 -4.10
N LEU A 224 17.61 4.22 -4.32
CA LEU A 224 16.65 5.25 -3.92
C LEU A 224 16.69 5.51 -2.41
N LEU A 225 16.57 4.46 -1.59
CA LEU A 225 16.53 4.59 -0.13
C LEU A 225 17.82 5.16 0.42
N LYS A 226 18.97 4.73 -0.12
CA LYS A 226 20.28 5.28 0.25
C LYS A 226 20.36 6.77 -0.11
N TYR A 227 19.95 7.14 -1.31
CA TYR A 227 19.98 8.54 -1.75
C TYR A 227 19.10 9.43 -0.85
N CYS A 228 17.88 9.01 -0.55
CA CYS A 228 17.00 9.74 0.36
C CYS A 228 17.61 9.88 1.76
N TYR A 229 18.20 8.80 2.30
CA TYR A 229 18.86 8.80 3.60
C TYR A 229 20.05 9.79 3.64
N ASP A 230 20.97 9.70 2.67
CA ASP A 230 22.15 10.56 2.60
C ASP A 230 21.79 12.04 2.46
N ASN A 231 20.71 12.36 1.72
CA ASN A 231 20.25 13.72 1.46
C ASN A 231 19.18 14.20 2.45
N LYS A 232 18.87 13.42 3.49
CA LYS A 232 17.85 13.73 4.51
C LYS A 232 16.46 14.03 3.91
N ILE A 233 16.12 13.34 2.83
CA ILE A 233 14.80 13.39 2.21
C ILE A 233 13.92 12.37 2.94
N LYS A 234 12.78 12.80 3.47
CA LYS A 234 11.83 11.91 4.13
C LYS A 234 11.32 10.87 3.13
N VAL A 235 11.40 9.60 3.52
CA VAL A 235 11.02 8.48 2.66
C VAL A 235 10.27 7.42 3.46
N ILE A 236 9.22 6.88 2.84
CA ILE A 236 8.54 5.67 3.30
C ILE A 236 8.55 4.63 2.18
N SER A 237 8.88 3.39 2.52
CA SER A 237 9.04 2.32 1.54
C SER A 237 8.05 1.18 1.72
N ALA A 238 7.43 0.75 0.64
CA ALA A 238 6.63 -0.48 0.59
C ALA A 238 7.54 -1.71 0.49
N MET A 239 7.33 -2.65 1.39
CA MET A 239 7.96 -3.98 1.37
C MET A 239 7.07 -4.98 0.62
N GLY A 240 7.24 -6.28 0.87
CA GLY A 240 6.60 -7.30 0.04
C GLY A 240 5.09 -7.36 0.27
N ALA A 241 4.28 -6.89 -0.68
CA ALA A 241 2.82 -7.00 -0.61
C ALA A 241 2.26 -8.29 -1.29
N GLY A 242 3.10 -9.01 -2.05
CA GLY A 242 2.73 -10.25 -2.73
C GLY A 242 2.64 -11.45 -1.79
N MET A 243 1.92 -12.50 -2.22
CA MET A 243 1.72 -13.76 -1.47
C MET A 243 1.16 -13.60 -0.05
N LYS A 244 0.45 -12.50 0.19
CA LYS A 244 -0.18 -12.16 1.48
C LYS A 244 -1.68 -12.05 1.34
N SER A 245 -2.37 -12.20 2.45
CA SER A 245 -3.84 -12.24 2.52
C SER A 245 -4.41 -11.62 3.79
N ASP A 246 -3.62 -11.43 4.84
CA ASP A 246 -4.09 -10.94 6.13
C ASP A 246 -3.82 -9.43 6.29
N PRO A 247 -4.85 -8.57 6.15
CA PRO A 247 -4.69 -7.12 6.29
C PRO A 247 -4.36 -6.70 7.73
N SER A 248 -4.72 -7.49 8.75
CA SER A 248 -4.47 -7.16 10.15
C SER A 248 -2.98 -7.20 10.52
N ARG A 249 -2.16 -7.78 9.65
CA ARG A 249 -0.71 -7.98 9.84
C ARG A 249 0.13 -6.87 9.23
N VAL A 250 -0.48 -5.89 8.55
CA VAL A 250 0.22 -4.75 7.94
C VAL A 250 0.60 -3.75 9.03
N GLN A 251 1.87 -3.37 9.06
CA GLN A 251 2.43 -2.48 10.08
C GLN A 251 3.40 -1.48 9.45
N ILE A 252 3.52 -0.31 10.10
CA ILE A 252 4.54 0.70 9.81
C ILE A 252 5.63 0.54 10.87
N SER A 253 6.88 0.46 10.46
CA SER A 253 8.02 0.43 11.40
C SER A 253 9.28 0.93 10.72
N ASP A 254 10.34 1.13 11.51
CA ASP A 254 11.68 1.31 10.97
C ASP A 254 12.18 -0.01 10.33
N ILE A 255 12.92 0.10 9.23
CA ILE A 255 13.50 -1.05 8.52
C ILE A 255 14.28 -1.99 9.46
N GLY A 256 14.99 -1.46 10.45
CA GLY A 256 15.77 -2.21 11.44
C GLY A 256 14.93 -3.15 12.32
N ASN A 257 13.66 -2.79 12.54
CA ASN A 257 12.74 -3.51 13.43
C ASN A 257 11.82 -4.51 12.72
N THR A 258 11.88 -4.58 11.38
CA THR A 258 11.01 -5.48 10.59
C THR A 258 11.29 -6.97 10.82
N PHE A 259 10.26 -7.81 10.71
CA PHE A 259 10.35 -9.27 10.90
C PHE A 259 9.34 -10.02 10.00
N GLU A 260 9.54 -11.33 9.82
CA GLU A 260 8.77 -12.25 8.94
C GLU A 260 8.79 -11.95 7.41
N ASP A 261 8.97 -10.69 6.99
CA ASP A 261 8.95 -10.29 5.59
C ASP A 261 10.30 -10.55 4.87
N PRO A 262 10.34 -11.40 3.81
CA PRO A 262 11.56 -11.71 3.08
C PRO A 262 12.20 -10.51 2.37
N LEU A 263 11.38 -9.62 1.80
CA LEU A 263 11.85 -8.43 1.10
C LEU A 263 12.44 -7.45 2.11
N SER A 264 11.74 -7.22 3.23
CA SER A 264 12.25 -6.38 4.32
C SER A 264 13.58 -6.91 4.85
N ARG A 265 13.70 -8.22 5.04
CA ARG A 265 14.94 -8.86 5.48
C ARG A 265 16.07 -8.68 4.48
N ALA A 266 15.81 -8.79 3.19
CA ALA A 266 16.82 -8.60 2.15
C ALA A 266 17.31 -7.14 2.10
N VAL A 267 16.36 -6.18 2.09
CA VAL A 267 16.64 -4.74 2.12
C VAL A 267 17.42 -4.37 3.37
N ARG A 268 16.94 -4.74 4.57
CA ARG A 268 17.62 -4.48 5.85
C ARG A 268 19.06 -4.99 5.87
N ARG A 269 19.30 -6.22 5.39
CA ARG A 269 20.67 -6.79 5.35
C ARG A 269 21.60 -6.03 4.41
N LYS A 270 21.11 -5.61 3.24
CA LYS A 270 21.90 -4.85 2.28
C LYS A 270 22.14 -3.41 2.76
N MET A 271 21.13 -2.73 3.31
CA MET A 271 21.25 -1.40 3.94
C MET A 271 22.25 -1.40 5.10
N LYS A 272 22.22 -2.41 5.96
CA LYS A 272 23.19 -2.55 7.06
C LYS A 272 24.63 -2.66 6.57
N LYS A 273 24.88 -3.34 5.44
CA LYS A 273 26.21 -3.39 4.82
C LYS A 273 26.66 -2.03 4.28
N MET A 274 25.72 -1.15 3.95
CA MET A 274 25.98 0.23 3.53
C MET A 274 26.11 1.19 4.73
N GLY A 275 26.07 0.70 5.97
CA GLY A 275 26.18 1.50 7.18
C GLY A 275 24.87 2.11 7.69
N ILE A 276 23.73 1.74 7.11
CA ILE A 276 22.41 2.26 7.47
C ILE A 276 21.62 1.18 8.22
N GLU A 277 21.49 1.35 9.53
CA GLU A 277 20.76 0.38 10.37
C GLU A 277 19.31 0.78 10.64
N ASN A 278 19.07 2.07 10.86
CA ASN A 278 17.77 2.67 11.18
C ASN A 278 17.62 4.03 10.47
N GLY A 279 16.43 4.61 10.55
CA GLY A 279 16.08 5.92 9.98
C GLY A 279 15.31 5.83 8.66
N ILE A 280 14.78 4.65 8.32
CA ILE A 280 13.97 4.45 7.12
C ILE A 280 12.67 3.78 7.53
N GLU A 281 11.58 4.51 7.36
CA GLU A 281 10.24 4.01 7.64
C GLU A 281 9.74 3.11 6.51
N VAL A 282 9.13 1.99 6.87
CA VAL A 282 8.64 0.99 5.92
C VAL A 282 7.26 0.48 6.29
N VAL A 283 6.46 0.19 5.27
CA VAL A 283 5.22 -0.58 5.38
C VAL A 283 5.51 -2.02 5.01
N TYR A 284 5.31 -2.93 5.95
CA TYR A 284 5.52 -4.36 5.76
C TYR A 284 4.38 -5.15 6.38
N SER A 285 4.39 -6.47 6.21
CA SER A 285 3.44 -7.33 6.93
C SER A 285 4.15 -8.45 7.66
N THR A 286 3.63 -8.73 8.85
CA THR A 286 4.07 -9.78 9.77
C THR A 286 3.46 -11.14 9.46
N GLU A 287 2.70 -11.25 8.36
CA GLU A 287 2.18 -12.53 7.87
C GLU A 287 3.34 -13.43 7.45
N LYS A 288 3.37 -14.64 8.00
CA LYS A 288 4.40 -15.63 7.69
C LYS A 288 4.29 -16.08 6.23
N PRO A 289 5.39 -16.05 5.46
CA PRO A 289 5.42 -16.60 4.12
C PRO A 289 5.12 -18.10 4.12
N GLY A 290 4.40 -18.62 3.12
CA GLY A 290 4.33 -20.06 2.87
C GLY A 290 2.98 -20.63 2.43
N LYS A 291 1.87 -19.88 2.55
CA LYS A 291 0.54 -20.36 2.12
C LYS A 291 0.38 -20.43 0.60
N VAL A 292 1.08 -19.56 -0.11
CA VAL A 292 1.02 -19.43 -1.57
C VAL A 292 2.41 -19.71 -2.11
N GLN A 293 2.51 -20.44 -3.22
CA GLN A 293 3.78 -20.73 -3.89
C GLN A 293 3.96 -19.85 -5.11
N LEU A 294 5.22 -19.67 -5.53
CA LEU A 294 5.54 -18.97 -6.77
C LEU A 294 5.04 -19.79 -7.97
N LEU A 295 4.47 -19.11 -8.97
CA LEU A 295 4.03 -19.78 -10.19
C LEU A 295 5.25 -20.15 -11.05
N SER A 296 5.21 -21.34 -11.64
CA SER A 296 6.12 -21.73 -12.72
C SER A 296 5.77 -20.94 -13.99
N LEU A 297 6.79 -20.62 -14.79
CA LEU A 297 6.57 -20.10 -16.14
C LEU A 297 6.03 -21.23 -17.04
N SER A 298 5.18 -20.90 -18.01
CA SER A 298 4.85 -21.86 -19.08
C SER A 298 6.00 -21.98 -20.08
N GLU A 299 6.11 -23.09 -20.81
CA GLU A 299 7.17 -23.32 -21.82
C GLU A 299 7.26 -22.14 -22.83
N SER A 300 6.12 -21.57 -23.23
CA SER A 300 6.04 -20.39 -24.12
C SER A 300 6.52 -19.06 -23.48
N GLN A 301 6.56 -18.98 -22.16
CA GLN A 301 7.06 -17.82 -21.41
C GLN A 301 8.55 -17.98 -21.07
N GLU A 302 9.06 -19.22 -21.03
CA GLU A 302 10.49 -19.50 -20.89
C GLU A 302 11.26 -19.11 -22.17
N GLU A 303 10.72 -19.40 -23.35
CA GLU A 303 11.33 -19.00 -24.64
C GLU A 303 11.36 -17.49 -24.87
N LYS A 304 10.44 -16.73 -24.25
CA LYS A 304 10.36 -15.26 -24.32
C LYS A 304 10.84 -14.56 -23.04
N ALA A 305 11.49 -15.28 -22.13
CA ALA A 305 11.96 -14.69 -20.87
C ALA A 305 12.91 -13.49 -21.11
N ASP A 306 13.69 -13.53 -22.20
CA ASP A 306 14.56 -12.43 -22.64
C ASP A 306 13.80 -11.26 -23.30
N GLU A 307 12.57 -11.49 -23.79
CA GLU A 307 11.75 -10.47 -24.48
C GLU A 307 10.87 -9.68 -23.50
N PHE A 308 10.53 -10.27 -22.34
CA PHE A 308 9.76 -9.63 -21.26
C PHE A 308 10.61 -9.13 -20.09
N SER A 309 11.92 -9.39 -20.11
CA SER A 309 12.87 -8.85 -19.14
C SER A 309 13.55 -7.63 -19.73
N VAL A 310 13.38 -6.47 -19.07
CA VAL A 310 14.04 -5.21 -19.47
C VAL A 310 15.55 -5.25 -19.15
N LEU A 311 16.04 -6.33 -18.52
CA LEU A 311 17.44 -6.56 -18.15
C LEU A 311 17.80 -8.05 -18.25
N PRO A 312 19.04 -8.39 -18.69
CA PRO A 312 19.53 -9.78 -18.66
C PRO A 312 19.65 -10.29 -17.21
N ASP A 313 19.41 -11.58 -16.98
CA ASP A 313 19.44 -12.36 -15.72
C ASP A 313 18.18 -12.41 -14.83
N PHE A 314 17.02 -11.92 -15.28
CA PHE A 314 15.79 -12.06 -14.49
C PHE A 314 15.04 -13.38 -14.77
N ARG A 315 15.39 -14.47 -14.07
CA ARG A 315 14.48 -15.63 -13.95
C ARG A 315 13.29 -15.26 -13.05
N VAL A 316 12.32 -14.51 -13.58
CA VAL A 316 11.14 -14.07 -12.81
C VAL A 316 10.19 -15.24 -12.62
N ARG A 317 10.22 -15.92 -11.47
CA ARG A 317 9.01 -16.66 -11.04
C ARG A 317 7.93 -15.63 -10.71
N ILE A 318 6.74 -15.78 -11.28
CA ILE A 318 5.65 -14.82 -11.06
C ILE A 318 5.17 -14.95 -9.62
N VAL A 319 5.26 -13.85 -8.87
CA VAL A 319 4.73 -13.74 -7.51
C VAL A 319 3.20 -13.56 -7.61
N PRO A 320 2.37 -14.48 -7.08
CA PRO A 320 0.93 -14.26 -7.03
C PRO A 320 0.59 -13.08 -6.13
N VAL A 321 -0.31 -12.22 -6.60
CA VAL A 321 -0.71 -11.01 -5.88
C VAL A 321 -2.22 -10.97 -5.76
N LEU A 322 -2.70 -10.97 -4.51
CA LEU A 322 -4.07 -10.60 -4.19
C LEU A 322 -4.16 -9.06 -4.19
N GLY A 323 -4.86 -8.47 -5.17
CA GLY A 323 -4.82 -7.03 -5.44
C GLY A 323 -5.20 -6.13 -4.25
N THR A 324 -5.98 -6.64 -3.30
CA THR A 324 -6.33 -5.91 -2.06
C THR A 324 -5.09 -5.63 -1.19
N MET A 325 -4.10 -6.52 -1.13
CA MET A 325 -2.93 -6.33 -0.26
C MET A 325 -2.03 -5.17 -0.71
N PRO A 326 -1.61 -5.05 -1.99
CA PRO A 326 -0.92 -3.86 -2.47
C PRO A 326 -1.72 -2.57 -2.28
N ALA A 327 -3.05 -2.63 -2.49
CA ALA A 327 -3.92 -1.47 -2.28
C ALA A 327 -3.87 -1.02 -0.81
N ILE A 328 -4.01 -1.95 0.13
CA ILE A 328 -3.90 -1.68 1.57
C ILE A 328 -2.53 -1.07 1.91
N PHE A 329 -1.43 -1.62 1.38
CA PHE A 329 -0.10 -1.04 1.58
C PHE A 329 -0.06 0.43 1.09
N GLY A 330 -0.64 0.70 -0.08
CA GLY A 330 -0.73 2.05 -0.63
C GLY A 330 -1.57 2.99 0.25
N MET A 331 -2.72 2.52 0.75
CA MET A 331 -3.58 3.29 1.66
C MET A 331 -2.88 3.58 3.00
N VAL A 332 -2.17 2.61 3.55
CA VAL A 332 -1.40 2.74 4.79
C VAL A 332 -0.28 3.77 4.61
N MET A 333 0.47 3.70 3.51
CA MET A 333 1.48 4.71 3.17
C MET A 333 0.88 6.11 3.04
N ALA A 334 -0.22 6.25 2.29
CA ALA A 334 -0.88 7.55 2.14
C ALA A 334 -1.34 8.12 3.48
N THR A 335 -1.94 7.30 4.35
CA THR A 335 -2.37 7.71 5.69
C THR A 335 -1.19 8.18 6.55
N ARG A 336 -0.08 7.45 6.54
CA ARG A 336 1.13 7.81 7.29
C ARG A 336 1.76 9.11 6.78
N VAL A 337 1.82 9.29 5.47
CA VAL A 337 2.35 10.51 4.84
C VAL A 337 1.45 11.70 5.14
N LEU A 338 0.12 11.56 5.03
CA LEU A 338 -0.82 12.66 5.31
C LEU A 338 -0.77 13.10 6.77
N THR A 339 -0.72 12.14 7.70
CA THR A 339 -0.60 12.45 9.13
C THR A 339 0.72 13.16 9.44
N GLU A 340 1.83 12.78 8.80
CA GLU A 340 3.09 13.49 8.99
C GLU A 340 3.11 14.88 8.35
N LEU A 341 2.60 15.02 7.13
CA LEU A 341 2.53 16.32 6.44
C LEU A 341 1.59 17.31 7.14
N GLY A 342 0.52 16.79 7.76
CA GLY A 342 -0.43 17.54 8.54
C GLY A 342 -0.04 17.70 10.01
N ASP A 343 1.18 17.36 10.42
CA ASP A 343 1.65 17.39 11.82
C ASP A 343 0.65 16.74 12.81
N PHE A 344 -0.07 15.71 12.36
CA PHE A 344 -1.08 15.02 13.16
C PHE A 344 -0.41 13.93 14.00
N PRO A 345 -0.62 13.91 15.33
CA PRO A 345 0.04 12.95 16.20
C PRO A 345 -0.48 11.54 15.92
N THR A 346 0.46 10.61 15.68
CA THR A 346 0.16 9.18 15.57
C THR A 346 1.00 8.40 16.56
N GLU A 347 0.37 7.46 17.28
CA GLU A 347 1.06 6.53 18.16
C GLU A 347 1.11 5.15 17.48
N PRO A 348 2.18 4.82 16.74
CA PRO A 348 2.29 3.51 16.12
C PRO A 348 2.33 2.43 17.21
N LEU A 349 1.57 1.35 17.01
CA LEU A 349 1.57 0.22 17.93
C LEU A 349 2.98 -0.34 18.07
N ALA A 350 3.40 -0.61 19.31
CA ALA A 350 4.58 -1.43 19.56
C ALA A 350 4.41 -2.76 18.81
N ILE A 351 5.48 -3.26 18.19
CA ILE A 351 5.44 -4.51 17.42
C ILE A 351 5.03 -5.67 18.37
N LYS A 352 3.75 -6.05 18.35
CA LYS A 352 3.21 -7.17 19.15
C LYS A 352 3.34 -8.50 18.39
N GLY A 353 3.41 -9.62 19.13
CA GLY A 353 3.48 -10.97 18.56
C GLY A 353 4.89 -11.45 18.19
N ARG A 354 5.92 -10.91 18.84
CA ARG A 354 7.32 -11.30 18.62
C ARG A 354 7.66 -12.62 19.32
N ASN A 355 7.05 -13.74 18.92
CA ASN A 355 7.22 -15.04 19.60
C ASN A 355 8.69 -15.45 19.76
N ALA A 356 9.53 -15.23 18.74
CA ALA A 356 10.97 -15.50 18.84
C ALA A 356 11.66 -14.63 19.90
N LEU A 357 11.24 -13.36 20.04
CA LEU A 357 11.71 -12.47 21.09
C LEU A 357 11.21 -12.96 22.45
N TYR A 358 9.94 -13.33 22.60
CA TYR A 358 9.39 -13.80 23.87
C TYR A 358 10.07 -15.09 24.34
N VAL A 359 10.32 -16.04 23.43
CA VAL A 359 11.10 -17.25 23.73
C VAL A 359 12.52 -16.89 24.16
N ARG A 360 13.17 -15.92 23.49
CA ARG A 360 14.50 -15.43 23.89
C ARG A 360 14.44 -14.78 25.27
N LEU A 361 13.51 -13.87 25.52
CA LEU A 361 13.36 -13.15 26.78
C LEU A 361 13.09 -14.11 27.94
N HIS A 362 12.19 -15.08 27.73
CA HIS A 362 11.91 -16.15 28.67
C HIS A 362 13.17 -16.98 28.96
N ARG A 363 13.88 -17.45 27.92
CA ARG A 363 15.15 -18.20 28.11
C ARG A 363 16.22 -17.38 28.85
N ASP A 364 16.37 -16.11 28.47
CA ASP A 364 17.31 -15.17 29.07
C ASP A 364 16.99 -14.94 30.56
N LEU A 365 15.70 -14.87 30.93
CA LEU A 365 15.24 -14.75 32.31
C LEU A 365 15.50 -16.06 33.08
N MET A 366 15.11 -17.21 32.52
CA MET A 366 15.33 -18.54 33.10
C MET A 366 16.80 -18.79 33.43
N HIS A 367 17.72 -18.42 32.54
CA HIS A 367 19.16 -18.59 32.77
C HIS A 367 19.69 -17.72 33.92
N ARG A 368 19.16 -16.50 34.08
CA ARG A 368 19.53 -15.59 35.18
C ARG A 368 18.97 -16.04 36.52
N GLU A 369 17.78 -16.64 36.53
CA GLU A 369 17.12 -17.07 37.75
C GLU A 369 17.64 -18.44 38.21
N GLY A 370 17.90 -19.36 37.26
CA GLY A 370 18.46 -20.69 37.55
C GLY A 370 19.88 -20.67 38.13
N THR A 371 20.56 -19.52 38.13
CA THR A 371 21.84 -19.33 38.81
C THR A 371 21.71 -18.85 40.26
N LYS A 372 20.53 -18.38 40.70
CA LYS A 372 20.33 -17.76 42.02
C LYS A 372 19.58 -18.62 43.04
N ASP A 373 18.70 -19.54 42.64
CA ASP A 373 18.02 -20.45 43.58
C ASP A 373 17.52 -21.73 42.87
N LYS A 374 17.76 -22.91 43.46
CA LYS A 374 17.35 -24.22 42.91
C LYS A 374 15.92 -24.65 43.26
N ILE A 375 15.07 -23.80 43.88
CA ILE A 375 13.86 -24.30 44.59
C ILE A 375 12.53 -23.55 44.29
N GLN A 376 12.42 -22.72 43.24
CA GLN A 376 11.09 -22.28 42.79
C GLN A 376 10.88 -22.55 41.32
N ALA A 377 9.84 -23.33 41.00
CA ALA A 377 9.34 -23.47 39.65
C ALA A 377 9.01 -22.07 39.12
N ILE A 378 9.74 -21.65 38.09
CA ILE A 378 9.48 -20.38 37.42
C ILE A 378 8.14 -20.57 36.70
N ASN A 379 7.10 -19.91 37.20
CA ASN A 379 5.72 -20.07 36.74
C ASN A 379 5.36 -19.18 35.53
N LEU A 380 6.31 -18.47 34.94
CA LEU A 380 6.04 -17.60 33.79
C LEU A 380 6.18 -18.38 32.48
N THR A 381 5.10 -18.51 31.73
CA THR A 381 5.07 -19.01 30.37
C THR A 381 5.66 -18.00 29.39
N THR A 382 5.94 -18.45 28.16
CA THR A 382 6.39 -17.54 27.08
C THR A 382 5.33 -16.50 26.72
N GLU A 383 4.05 -16.85 26.84
CA GLU A 383 2.93 -15.94 26.57
C GLU A 383 2.81 -14.88 27.65
N GLU A 384 2.96 -15.26 28.93
CA GLU A 384 3.00 -14.30 30.05
C GLU A 384 4.19 -13.36 29.97
N ILE A 385 5.37 -13.84 29.53
CA ILE A 385 6.51 -12.95 29.24
C ILE A 385 6.18 -11.97 28.11
N GLY A 386 5.48 -12.43 27.07
CA GLY A 386 4.98 -11.56 26.01
C GLY A 386 4.02 -10.50 26.54
N TYR A 387 3.08 -10.88 27.41
CA TYR A 387 2.14 -9.97 28.06
C TYR A 387 2.86 -8.93 28.93
N ILE A 388 3.73 -9.35 29.85
CA ILE A 388 4.48 -8.44 30.73
C ILE A 388 5.30 -7.47 29.88
N PHE A 389 6.00 -7.98 28.87
CA PHE A 389 6.87 -7.16 28.03
C PHE A 389 6.11 -6.16 27.16
N GLU A 390 5.00 -6.55 26.52
CA GLU A 390 4.26 -5.69 25.59
C GLU A 390 3.19 -4.84 26.28
N GLU A 391 2.44 -5.36 27.25
CA GLU A 391 1.32 -4.65 27.89
C GLU A 391 1.78 -3.87 29.12
N MET A 392 2.54 -4.48 30.03
CA MET A 392 2.98 -3.78 31.24
C MET A 392 4.10 -2.77 30.95
N TRP A 393 5.05 -3.15 30.10
CA TRP A 393 6.26 -2.35 29.81
C TRP A 393 6.31 -1.73 28.42
N MET A 394 5.32 -1.98 27.56
CA MET A 394 5.23 -1.37 26.21
C MET A 394 6.50 -1.57 25.36
N GLY A 395 7.22 -2.67 25.57
CA GLY A 395 8.47 -2.98 24.88
C GLY A 395 9.60 -1.97 25.13
N LYS A 396 9.62 -1.30 26.29
CA LYS A 396 10.63 -0.31 26.71
C LYS A 396 11.23 -0.67 28.07
N SER A 397 12.45 -0.21 28.32
CA SER A 397 13.07 -0.29 29.65
C SER A 397 12.28 0.56 30.65
N ALA A 398 11.98 0.00 31.82
CA ALA A 398 11.34 0.70 32.91
C ALA A 398 12.24 1.77 33.58
N ILE A 399 13.55 1.71 33.33
CA ILE A 399 14.53 2.64 33.91
C ILE A 399 14.80 3.79 32.93
N SER A 400 15.25 3.48 31.70
CA SER A 400 15.65 4.50 30.72
C SER A 400 14.62 4.80 29.62
N GLY A 401 13.56 3.98 29.49
CA GLY A 401 12.65 4.06 28.34
C GLY A 401 13.26 3.58 27.01
N SER A 402 14.51 3.11 27.02
CA SER A 402 15.22 2.60 25.84
C SER A 402 14.55 1.34 25.29
N VAL A 403 14.68 1.11 23.98
CA VAL A 403 14.24 -0.10 23.29
C VAL A 403 15.39 -1.04 22.91
N ASP A 404 16.65 -0.64 23.17
CA ASP A 404 17.82 -1.39 22.77
C ASP A 404 18.13 -2.56 23.71
N LYS A 405 18.40 -3.74 23.13
CA LYS A 405 18.83 -4.96 23.84
C LYS A 405 18.08 -5.23 25.15
N LEU A 406 16.77 -5.33 25.06
CA LEU A 406 15.92 -5.58 26.23
C LEU A 406 16.00 -7.02 26.74
N CYS A 407 15.83 -7.14 28.06
CA CYS A 407 15.67 -8.38 28.81
C CYS A 407 14.66 -8.19 29.96
N MET A 408 14.10 -9.30 30.43
CA MET A 408 13.25 -9.32 31.62
C MET A 408 14.10 -9.63 32.84
N VAL A 409 13.81 -8.98 33.97
CA VAL A 409 14.50 -9.19 35.24
C VAL A 409 13.51 -9.18 36.42
N ARG A 410 13.83 -9.94 37.46
CA ARG A 410 13.17 -9.85 38.76
C ARG A 410 13.52 -8.50 39.40
N TYR A 411 12.52 -7.75 39.87
CA TYR A 411 12.75 -6.42 40.45
C TYR A 411 13.13 -6.49 41.93
N TYR A 412 12.30 -7.13 42.75
CA TYR A 412 12.59 -7.40 44.16
C TYR A 412 13.23 -8.78 44.28
N CYS A 413 14.51 -8.82 44.67
CA CYS A 413 15.25 -10.08 44.84
C CYS A 413 14.66 -10.97 45.95
N ASP A 414 14.11 -10.37 46.99
CA ASP A 414 13.49 -11.02 48.16
C ASP A 414 12.08 -11.58 47.90
N LYS A 415 11.45 -11.25 46.76
CA LYS A 415 10.11 -11.69 46.40
C LYS A 415 10.15 -12.72 45.26
N PRO A 416 9.14 -13.62 45.17
CA PRO A 416 9.07 -14.59 44.08
C PRO A 416 8.94 -13.89 42.72
N LEU A 417 9.45 -14.52 41.69
CA LEU A 417 9.27 -14.07 40.31
C LEU A 417 7.82 -14.31 39.87
N GLY A 418 7.20 -13.29 39.29
CA GLY A 418 5.84 -13.33 38.76
C GLY A 418 5.50 -12.02 38.05
N ASN A 419 4.27 -11.90 37.54
CA ASN A 419 3.84 -10.75 36.71
C ASN A 419 4.05 -9.41 37.44
N LEU A 420 3.79 -9.37 38.76
CA LEU A 420 3.94 -8.18 39.59
C LEU A 420 5.38 -7.90 40.09
N ASN A 421 6.33 -8.78 39.77
CA ASN A 421 7.73 -8.67 40.20
C ASN A 421 8.71 -8.90 39.04
N CYS A 422 8.28 -8.60 37.82
CA CYS A 422 9.06 -8.78 36.60
C CYS A 422 9.06 -7.47 35.80
N VAL A 423 10.26 -6.93 35.55
CA VAL A 423 10.45 -5.61 34.93
C VAL A 423 11.27 -5.74 33.65
N CYS A 424 10.95 -4.94 32.64
CA CYS A 424 11.75 -4.84 31.42
C CYS A 424 12.91 -3.84 31.61
N MET A 425 14.14 -4.26 31.28
CA MET A 425 15.33 -3.41 31.34
C MET A 425 16.25 -3.68 30.14
N THR A 426 17.14 -2.74 29.80
CA THR A 426 18.25 -3.03 28.89
C THR A 426 19.22 -4.02 29.55
N LYS A 427 19.98 -4.79 28.75
CA LYS A 427 20.97 -5.73 29.29
C LYS A 427 21.98 -5.06 30.24
N LYS A 428 22.41 -3.83 29.95
CA LYS A 428 23.35 -3.07 30.79
C LYS A 428 22.73 -2.70 32.15
N GLU A 429 21.49 -2.22 32.14
CA GLU A 429 20.76 -1.89 33.38
C GLU A 429 20.50 -3.14 34.21
N ALA A 430 20.14 -4.25 33.56
CA ALA A 430 19.91 -5.53 34.21
C ALA A 430 21.16 -6.07 34.92
N GLU A 431 22.36 -5.90 34.34
CA GLU A 431 23.62 -6.29 34.98
C GLU A 431 23.88 -5.48 36.26
N VAL A 432 23.61 -4.17 36.24
CA VAL A 432 23.71 -3.31 37.44
C VAL A 432 22.66 -3.72 38.47
N HIS A 433 21.40 -3.87 38.04
CA HIS A 433 20.27 -4.21 38.89
C HIS A 433 20.46 -5.54 39.64
N CYS A 434 20.88 -6.59 38.91
CA CYS A 434 21.08 -7.92 39.47
C CYS A 434 22.17 -8.00 40.54
N ASN A 435 23.07 -7.02 40.60
CA ASN A 435 24.16 -6.90 41.57
C ASN A 435 23.84 -5.96 42.75
N LEU A 436 22.63 -5.37 42.78
CA LEU A 436 22.20 -4.54 43.90
C LEU A 436 22.09 -5.37 45.17
N LYS A 437 22.74 -4.89 46.25
CA LYS A 437 22.60 -5.42 47.61
C LYS A 437 21.60 -4.63 48.47
N VAL A 438 21.03 -3.58 47.89
CA VAL A 438 20.11 -2.65 48.54
C VAL A 438 18.74 -2.72 47.87
N ASN A 439 17.70 -2.26 48.57
CA ASN A 439 16.36 -2.23 48.01
C ASN A 439 16.32 -1.34 46.75
N PRO A 440 15.84 -1.84 45.60
CA PRO A 440 15.73 -1.08 44.36
C PRO A 440 15.02 0.27 44.54
N ASP A 441 14.00 0.34 45.40
CA ASP A 441 13.22 1.56 45.67
C ASP A 441 14.05 2.68 46.31
N THR A 442 15.18 2.33 46.92
CA THR A 442 16.12 3.27 47.52
C THR A 442 17.29 3.61 46.60
N TYR A 443 17.51 2.80 45.56
CA TYR A 443 18.62 2.96 44.62
C TYR A 443 18.24 3.80 43.41
N TYR A 444 17.04 3.60 42.86
CA TYR A 444 16.57 4.33 41.68
C TYR A 444 15.94 5.69 42.04
N ASP A 445 15.91 6.60 41.08
CA ASP A 445 15.25 7.90 41.21
C ASP A 445 13.78 7.72 41.64
N PRO A 446 13.27 8.50 42.61
CA PRO A 446 11.88 8.41 43.06
C PRO A 446 10.84 8.46 41.94
N LYS A 447 11.09 9.19 40.84
CA LYS A 447 10.21 9.23 39.67
C LYS A 447 10.14 7.89 38.96
N ILE A 448 11.27 7.19 38.82
CA ILE A 448 11.35 5.86 38.21
C ILE A 448 10.62 4.84 39.10
N VAL A 449 10.87 4.89 40.41
CA VAL A 449 10.19 4.01 41.37
C VAL A 449 8.69 4.23 41.36
N SER A 450 8.24 5.49 41.33
CA SER A 450 6.83 5.84 41.22
C SER A 450 6.20 5.29 39.93
N PHE A 451 6.90 5.39 38.79
CA PHE A 451 6.43 4.85 37.52
C PHE A 451 6.31 3.32 37.53
N ILE A 452 7.31 2.61 38.08
CA ILE A 452 7.27 1.16 38.21
C ILE A 452 6.11 0.73 39.10
N LYS A 453 5.94 1.39 40.26
CA LYS A 453 4.85 1.09 41.19
C LYS A 453 3.48 1.35 40.59
N SER A 454 3.28 2.45 39.88
CA SER A 454 1.99 2.75 39.24
C SER A 454 1.61 1.69 38.21
N ARG A 455 2.57 1.20 37.41
CA ARG A 455 2.34 0.12 36.44
C ARG A 455 1.96 -1.21 37.10
N ILE A 456 2.65 -1.57 38.19
CA ILE A 456 2.34 -2.77 38.97
C ILE A 456 0.96 -2.65 39.66
N GLU A 457 0.60 -1.46 40.13
CA GLU A 457 -0.69 -1.21 40.78
C GLU A 457 -1.86 -1.31 39.79
N ILE A 458 -1.71 -0.79 38.58
CA ILE A 458 -2.67 -0.98 37.48
C ILE A 458 -2.89 -2.48 37.21
N GLU A 459 -1.81 -3.26 37.12
CA GLU A 459 -1.90 -4.72 36.92
C GLU A 459 -2.60 -5.43 38.09
N ARG A 460 -2.35 -4.98 39.31
CA ARG A 460 -2.98 -5.50 40.52
C ARG A 460 -4.49 -5.21 40.54
N LEU A 461 -4.90 -4.05 40.02
CA LEU A 461 -6.32 -3.70 39.85
C LEU A 461 -6.98 -4.61 38.81
N TYR A 462 -6.37 -4.80 37.64
CA TYR A 462 -6.88 -5.75 36.63
C TYR A 462 -7.02 -7.18 37.16
N SER A 463 -6.08 -7.63 37.99
CA SER A 463 -6.12 -8.97 38.61
C SER A 463 -7.20 -9.13 39.70
N SER A 464 -7.62 -8.03 40.33
CA SER A 464 -8.55 -8.05 41.48
C SER A 464 -9.99 -7.67 41.12
N GLN A 465 -10.19 -6.96 40.00
CA GLN A 465 -11.50 -6.51 39.53
C GLN A 465 -11.62 -6.69 38.00
N PRO A 466 -11.87 -7.92 37.52
CA PRO A 466 -11.92 -8.21 36.07
C PRO A 466 -13.02 -7.45 35.31
N ASP A 467 -14.06 -6.96 36.02
CA ASP A 467 -15.21 -6.26 35.43
C ASP A 467 -15.14 -4.72 35.52
N ARG A 468 -14.05 -4.15 36.07
CA ARG A 468 -13.85 -2.70 36.13
C ARG A 468 -12.61 -2.31 35.33
N PHE A 469 -12.85 -1.69 34.18
CA PHE A 469 -11.81 -0.99 33.44
C PHE A 469 -11.41 0.28 34.22
N PRO A 470 -10.11 0.48 34.55
CA PRO A 470 -9.60 1.75 35.00
C PRO A 470 -9.54 2.80 33.88
#